data_AF-A0A5S3Z913-F1
#
_entry.id   AF-A0A5S3Z913-F1
#
_cell.length_a   1.000
_cell.length_b   1.000
_cell.length_c   1.000
_cell.angle_alpha   90.00
_cell.angle_beta   90.00
_cell.angle_gamma   90.00
#
_symmetry.space_group_name_H-M   'P 1'
#
loop_
_entity.id
_entity.type
_entity.pdbx_description
1 polymer ?
#
loop_
_entity_poly.entity_id
_entity_poly.type
_entity_poly.pdbx_seq_one_letter_code
_entity_poly.pdbx_strand_id
1 'polypeptide(L)'
;MAHVTEAHPLEGSWQFVKGEYYSEGQVFYAEAPDVTSVKVLSGGHFNYITQKNGEFHYAAGGRYEITEDAFIEHVDYGNIPSLLGKELVFDYEIKEQLWHHTLYQEGELVEYEVWQRVAQ
;
A
#
# COMPACT_ATOMS: atom_id res chain seq x y z
N MET A 1 15.49 -6.29 30.32
CA MET A 1 14.62 -5.11 30.14
C MET A 1 14.13 -5.19 28.70
N ALA A 2 12.82 -5.33 28.48
CA ALA A 2 12.29 -5.34 27.13
C ALA A 2 12.30 -3.90 26.62
N HIS A 3 13.00 -3.63 25.51
CA HIS A 3 12.78 -2.39 24.78
C HIS A 3 11.36 -2.45 24.23
N VAL A 4 10.50 -1.54 24.68
CA VAL A 4 9.27 -1.24 23.97
C VAL A 4 9.71 -0.51 22.72
N THR A 5 9.81 -1.22 21.61
CA THR A 5 9.92 -0.59 20.30
C THR A 5 8.60 0.15 20.10
N GLU A 6 8.63 1.47 19.97
CA GLU A 6 7.44 2.18 19.50
C GLU A 6 7.05 1.58 18.14
N ALA A 7 5.76 1.29 17.99
CA ALA A 7 5.22 0.85 16.72
C ALA A 7 5.49 1.95 15.68
N HIS A 8 5.98 1.57 14.50
CA HIS A 8 6.21 2.54 13.43
C HIS A 8 4.90 3.28 13.12
N PRO A 9 4.91 4.58 12.78
CA PRO A 9 3.70 5.31 12.43
C PRO A 9 2.83 4.61 11.38
N LEU A 10 3.40 3.87 10.43
CA LEU A 10 2.62 3.10 9.44
C LEU A 10 1.79 1.95 10.04
N GLU A 11 2.10 1.45 11.23
CA GLU A 11 1.33 0.38 11.88
C GLU A 11 -0.14 0.82 12.09
N GLY A 12 -1.07 -0.10 11.83
CA GLY A 12 -2.51 0.11 11.93
C GLY A 12 -3.27 -0.07 10.62
N SER A 13 -4.48 0.48 10.58
CA SER A 13 -5.41 0.34 9.46
C SER A 13 -5.52 1.63 8.64
N TRP A 14 -5.57 1.44 7.33
CA TRP A 14 -5.58 2.50 6.33
C TRP A 14 -6.67 2.25 5.31
N GLN A 15 -7.35 3.31 4.87
CA GLN A 15 -8.34 3.28 3.80
C GLN A 15 -7.79 3.98 2.56
N PHE A 16 -8.00 3.39 1.40
CA PHE A 16 -7.60 3.99 0.13
C PHE A 16 -8.39 5.27 -0.15
N VAL A 17 -7.68 6.34 -0.53
CA VAL A 17 -8.28 7.62 -0.94
C VAL A 17 -8.29 7.71 -2.46
N LYS A 18 -7.10 7.60 -3.06
CA LYS A 18 -6.91 7.67 -4.51
C LYS A 18 -5.59 7.03 -4.95
N GLY A 19 -5.51 6.69 -6.23
CA GLY A 19 -4.34 6.10 -6.88
C GLY A 19 -4.21 6.57 -8.32
N GLU A 20 -2.97 6.71 -8.76
CA GLU A 20 -2.56 7.06 -10.11
C GLU A 20 -1.60 5.98 -10.60
N TYR A 21 -1.95 5.28 -11.68
CA TYR A 21 -1.17 4.18 -12.23
C TYR A 21 -0.74 4.53 -13.65
N TYR A 22 0.55 4.38 -13.93
CA TYR A 22 1.19 4.82 -15.16
C TYR A 22 1.66 3.61 -15.95
N SER A 23 1.14 3.43 -17.16
CA SER A 23 1.46 2.28 -18.01
C SER A 23 1.30 2.64 -19.47
N GLU A 24 2.29 2.31 -20.30
CA GLU A 24 2.26 2.48 -21.76
C GLU A 24 1.86 3.90 -22.23
N GLY A 25 2.30 4.93 -21.50
CA GLY A 25 1.98 6.33 -21.80
C GLY A 25 0.54 6.74 -21.44
N GLN A 26 -0.20 5.89 -20.74
CA GLN A 26 -1.52 6.18 -20.19
C GLN A 26 -1.46 6.33 -18.67
N VAL A 27 -2.39 7.13 -18.14
CA VAL A 27 -2.60 7.30 -16.70
C VAL A 27 -3.99 6.80 -16.35
N PHE A 28 -4.06 5.88 -15.40
CA PHE A 28 -5.30 5.34 -14.85
C PHE A 28 -5.50 5.89 -13.45
N TYR A 29 -6.71 6.35 -13.16
CA TYR A 29 -7.08 6.89 -11.85
C TYR A 29 -8.03 5.91 -11.16
N ALA A 30 -7.84 5.74 -9.85
CA ALA A 30 -8.76 5.02 -8.99
C ALA A 30 -9.04 5.89 -7.76
N GLU A 31 -10.29 6.00 -7.34
CA GLU A 31 -10.70 6.72 -6.15
C GLU A 31 -12.03 6.18 -5.62
N ALA A 32 -12.33 6.46 -4.36
CA ALA A 32 -13.66 6.18 -3.80
C ALA A 32 -14.72 7.10 -4.45
N PRO A 33 -15.97 6.62 -4.66
CA PRO A 33 -16.51 5.34 -4.21
C PRO A 33 -16.29 4.17 -5.18
N ASP A 34 -15.78 4.40 -6.38
CA ASP A 34 -15.68 3.38 -7.44
C ASP A 34 -14.66 2.30 -7.10
N VAL A 35 -13.54 2.69 -6.47
CA VAL A 35 -12.52 1.79 -5.94
C VAL A 35 -12.29 2.11 -4.47
N THR A 36 -12.40 1.08 -3.62
CA THR A 36 -12.13 1.20 -2.19
C THR A 36 -11.18 0.10 -1.77
N SER A 37 -10.31 0.35 -0.80
CA SER A 37 -9.42 -0.67 -0.26
C SER A 37 -9.15 -0.40 1.21
N VAL A 38 -8.95 -1.46 1.97
CA VAL A 38 -8.45 -1.38 3.36
C VAL A 38 -7.13 -2.13 3.43
N LYS A 39 -6.08 -1.44 3.88
CA LYS A 39 -4.76 -2.01 4.17
C LYS A 39 -4.54 -2.06 5.68
N VAL A 40 -4.03 -3.18 6.18
CA VAL A 40 -3.68 -3.36 7.59
C VAL A 40 -2.20 -3.69 7.67
N LEU A 41 -1.45 -2.96 8.50
CA LEU A 41 -0.05 -3.18 8.82
C LEU A 41 0.03 -3.58 10.30
N SER A 42 0.60 -4.75 10.57
CA SER A 42 0.73 -5.29 11.93
C SER A 42 1.96 -6.17 12.06
N GLY A 43 2.95 -5.74 12.85
CA GLY A 43 4.06 -6.61 13.28
C GLY A 43 4.86 -7.17 12.10
N GLY A 44 5.17 -6.31 11.13
CA GLY A 44 5.93 -6.68 9.93
C GLY A 44 5.13 -7.46 8.88
N HIS A 45 3.79 -7.53 9.01
CA HIS A 45 2.91 -8.14 8.02
C HIS A 45 1.87 -7.16 7.51
N PHE A 46 1.57 -7.23 6.22
CA PHE A 46 0.51 -6.45 5.60
C PHE A 46 -0.52 -7.33 4.94
N ASN A 47 -1.74 -6.80 4.82
CA ASN A 47 -2.72 -7.27 3.88
C ASN A 47 -3.56 -6.10 3.39
N TYR A 48 -4.06 -6.18 2.16
CA TYR A 48 -5.09 -5.30 1.67
C TYR A 48 -6.17 -6.06 0.90
N ILE A 49 -7.38 -5.51 0.91
CA ILE A 49 -8.52 -6.02 0.12
C ILE A 49 -9.12 -4.83 -0.60
N THR A 50 -9.10 -4.89 -1.93
CA THR A 50 -9.65 -3.88 -2.82
C THR A 50 -10.98 -4.35 -3.40
N GLN A 51 -11.95 -3.45 -3.39
CA GLN A 51 -13.24 -3.59 -4.05
C GLN A 51 -13.35 -2.60 -5.21
N LYS A 52 -14.09 -3.00 -6.24
CA LYS A 52 -14.48 -2.12 -7.34
C LYS A 52 -15.99 -2.21 -7.50
N ASN A 53 -16.67 -1.07 -7.47
CA ASN A 53 -18.14 -0.98 -7.53
C ASN A 53 -18.86 -1.88 -6.50
N GLY A 54 -18.28 -2.01 -5.30
CA GLY A 54 -18.83 -2.83 -4.21
C GLY A 54 -18.62 -4.35 -4.34
N GLU A 55 -17.88 -4.80 -5.35
CA GLU A 55 -17.52 -6.20 -5.53
C GLU A 55 -16.04 -6.42 -5.26
N PHE A 56 -15.68 -7.62 -4.80
CA PHE A 56 -14.28 -8.02 -4.64
C PHE A 56 -13.51 -7.85 -5.95
N HIS A 57 -12.40 -7.11 -5.89
CA HIS A 57 -11.54 -6.90 -7.04
C HIS A 57 -10.24 -7.70 -6.92
N TYR A 58 -9.46 -7.42 -5.88
CA TYR A 58 -8.25 -8.18 -5.57
C TYR A 58 -7.81 -8.00 -4.12
N ALA A 59 -6.94 -8.88 -3.65
CA ALA A 59 -6.30 -8.84 -2.35
C ALA A 59 -4.86 -9.34 -2.47
N ALA A 60 -3.98 -8.77 -1.66
CA ALA A 60 -2.65 -9.28 -1.45
C ALA A 60 -2.21 -9.08 0.00
N GLY A 61 -1.15 -9.76 0.38
CA GLY A 61 -0.50 -9.56 1.66
C GLY A 61 0.79 -10.35 1.73
N GLY A 62 1.47 -10.17 2.85
CA GLY A 62 2.77 -10.78 3.08
C GLY A 62 3.51 -10.05 4.19
N ARG A 63 4.81 -9.95 4.03
CA ARG A 63 5.70 -9.27 4.98
C ARG A 63 6.04 -7.87 4.46
N TYR A 64 6.39 -6.98 5.37
CA TYR A 64 6.99 -5.71 4.97
C TYR A 64 8.19 -5.36 5.84
N GLU A 65 9.02 -4.48 5.30
CA GLU A 65 10.11 -3.82 6.00
C GLU A 65 9.96 -2.31 5.84
N ILE A 66 10.43 -1.55 6.83
CA ILE A 66 10.39 -0.09 6.80
C ILE A 66 11.80 0.41 7.08
N THR A 67 12.27 1.29 6.21
CA THR A 67 13.51 2.05 6.37
C THR A 67 13.19 3.55 6.52
N GLU A 68 14.23 4.38 6.63
CA GLU A 68 14.06 5.84 6.68
C GLU A 68 13.38 6.38 5.42
N ASP A 69 13.70 5.81 4.26
CA ASP A 69 13.25 6.31 2.96
C ASP A 69 12.21 5.41 2.26
N ALA A 70 12.05 4.15 2.69
CA ALA A 70 11.26 3.17 1.96
C ALA A 70 10.32 2.32 2.82
N PHE A 71 9.17 1.99 2.25
CA PHE A 71 8.25 0.95 2.69
C PHE A 71 8.33 -0.20 1.67
N ILE A 72 8.72 -1.39 2.11
CA ILE A 72 9.04 -2.51 1.23
C ILE A 72 8.01 -3.62 1.45
N GLU A 73 7.20 -3.93 0.44
CA GLU A 73 6.26 -5.05 0.49
C GLU A 73 6.87 -6.31 -0.15
N HIS A 74 6.89 -7.41 0.60
CA HIS A 74 7.17 -8.76 0.11
C HIS A 74 5.84 -9.48 -0.08
N VAL A 75 5.37 -9.60 -1.32
CA VAL A 75 4.04 -10.14 -1.63
C VAL A 75 4.06 -11.67 -1.56
N ASP A 76 3.72 -12.22 -0.40
CA ASP A 76 3.74 -13.67 -0.15
C ASP A 76 2.46 -14.38 -0.61
N TYR A 77 1.32 -13.69 -0.60
CA TYR A 77 0.01 -14.25 -0.98
C TYR A 77 -0.93 -13.21 -1.60
N GLY A 78 -1.87 -13.68 -2.42
CA GLY A 78 -2.83 -12.84 -3.12
C GLY A 78 -3.47 -13.56 -4.31
N ASN A 79 -4.38 -12.88 -5.01
CA ASN A 79 -5.08 -13.44 -6.18
C ASN A 79 -4.60 -12.89 -7.53
N ILE A 80 -3.56 -12.04 -7.54
CA ILE A 80 -2.91 -11.55 -8.76
C ILE A 80 -1.59 -12.30 -8.96
N PRO A 81 -1.50 -13.28 -9.88
CA PRO A 81 -0.32 -14.13 -10.03
C PRO A 81 0.97 -13.36 -10.35
N SER A 82 0.87 -12.24 -11.07
CA SER A 82 2.03 -11.42 -11.45
C SER A 82 2.63 -10.63 -10.28
N LEU A 83 1.97 -10.58 -9.12
CA LEU A 83 2.49 -9.96 -7.89
C LEU A 83 3.13 -10.96 -6.94
N LEU A 84 2.79 -12.25 -7.02
CA LEU A 84 3.27 -13.26 -6.08
C LEU A 84 4.79 -13.41 -6.13
N GLY A 85 5.43 -13.29 -4.97
CA GLY A 85 6.88 -13.37 -4.80
C GLY A 85 7.63 -12.10 -5.24
N LYS A 86 6.93 -11.01 -5.60
CA LYS A 86 7.57 -9.74 -5.89
C LYS A 86 7.92 -8.99 -4.61
N GLU A 87 9.01 -8.26 -4.70
CA GLU A 87 9.39 -7.19 -3.79
C GLU A 87 8.99 -5.85 -4.44
N LEU A 88 8.21 -5.04 -3.74
CA LEU A 88 7.80 -3.70 -4.16
C LEU A 88 8.40 -2.70 -3.19
N VAL A 89 9.22 -1.78 -3.69
CA VAL A 89 9.94 -0.79 -2.88
C VAL A 89 9.29 0.57 -3.13
N PHE A 90 8.55 1.06 -2.13
CA PHE A 90 7.83 2.32 -2.21
C PHE A 90 8.59 3.41 -1.46
N ASP A 91 8.82 4.56 -2.10
CA ASP A 91 9.10 5.78 -1.35
C ASP A 91 7.81 6.18 -0.61
N TYR A 92 7.92 6.70 0.61
CA TYR A 92 6.74 7.07 1.38
C TYR A 92 6.92 8.32 2.22
N GLU A 93 5.79 8.96 2.52
CA GLU A 93 5.70 10.03 3.50
C GLU A 93 4.35 9.99 4.23
N ILE A 94 4.35 10.40 5.49
CA ILE A 94 3.10 10.60 6.25
C ILE A 94 2.95 12.10 6.50
N LYS A 95 1.86 12.67 5.98
CA LYS A 95 1.45 14.05 6.19
C LYS A 95 0.12 14.06 6.92
N GLU A 96 0.15 14.49 8.18
CA GLU A 96 -1.00 14.41 9.09
C GLU A 96 -1.52 12.97 9.21
N GLN A 97 -2.67 12.66 8.60
CA GLN A 97 -3.32 11.35 8.62
C GLN A 97 -3.30 10.68 7.24
N LEU A 98 -2.55 11.24 6.29
CA LEU A 98 -2.41 10.73 4.94
C LEU A 98 -1.03 10.10 4.77
N TRP A 99 -1.02 8.85 4.35
CA TRP A 99 0.16 8.15 3.89
C TRP A 99 0.18 8.21 2.37
N HIS A 100 1.23 8.81 1.84
CA HIS A 100 1.52 8.90 0.43
C HIS A 100 2.64 7.92 0.12
N HIS A 101 2.50 7.14 -0.94
CA HIS A 101 3.58 6.29 -1.41
C HIS A 101 3.68 6.25 -2.93
N THR A 102 4.89 6.04 -3.43
CA THR A 102 5.17 5.97 -4.87
C THR A 102 6.04 4.77 -5.19
N LEU A 103 5.71 4.08 -6.27
CA LEU A 103 6.53 3.00 -6.82
C LEU A 103 7.20 3.48 -8.10
N TYR A 104 8.52 3.30 -8.15
CA TYR A 104 9.31 3.50 -9.36
C TYR A 104 9.79 2.15 -9.90
N GLN A 105 9.69 1.95 -11.21
CA GLN A 105 10.27 0.79 -11.90
C GLN A 105 11.13 1.30 -13.05
N GLU A 106 12.38 0.83 -13.14
CA GLU A 106 13.33 1.24 -14.18
C GLU A 106 13.54 2.77 -14.29
N GLY A 107 13.32 3.50 -13.19
CA GLY A 107 13.44 4.95 -13.12
C GLY A 107 12.17 5.72 -13.52
N GLU A 108 11.09 5.03 -13.87
CA GLU A 108 9.78 5.62 -14.21
C GLU A 108 8.79 5.45 -13.05
N LEU A 109 8.00 6.49 -12.78
CA LEU A 109 6.89 6.42 -11.82
C LEU A 109 5.82 5.52 -12.41
N VAL A 110 5.48 4.42 -11.73
CA VAL A 110 4.44 3.49 -12.17
C VAL A 110 3.19 3.55 -11.30
N GLU A 111 3.32 3.99 -10.05
CA GLU A 111 2.22 4.07 -9.09
C GLU A 111 2.43 5.23 -8.11
N TYR A 112 1.35 5.93 -7.82
CA TYR A 112 1.24 6.84 -6.69
C TYR A 112 -0.10 6.60 -6.01
N GLU A 113 -0.11 6.33 -4.71
CA GLU A 113 -1.35 6.18 -3.95
C GLU A 113 -1.34 7.02 -2.68
N VAL A 114 -2.55 7.38 -2.26
CA VAL A 114 -2.84 8.08 -1.02
C VAL A 114 -3.78 7.24 -0.18
N TRP A 115 -3.39 7.02 1.06
CA TRP A 115 -4.11 6.24 2.05
C TRP A 115 -4.41 7.11 3.27
N GLN A 116 -5.59 7.00 3.85
CA GLN A 116 -5.97 7.72 5.05
C GLN A 116 -6.03 6.77 6.24
N ARG A 117 -5.50 7.19 7.39
CA ARG A 117 -5.62 6.40 8.61
C ARG A 117 -7.10 6.23 8.99
N VAL A 118 -7.50 4.99 9.26
CA VAL A 118 -8.83 4.72 9.82
C VAL A 118 -8.82 5.21 11.28
N ALA A 119 -9.64 6.21 11.58
CA ALA A 119 -9.83 6.68 12.95
C ALA A 119 -10.48 5.57 13.78
N GLN A 120 -9.92 5.32 14.97
CA GLN A 120 -10.53 4.44 15.98
C GLN A 120 -11.60 5.21 16.78
#